data_AF-A0A382I536-F1
#
_entry.id   AF-A0A382I536-F1
#
_cell.length_a   1.000
_cell.length_b   1.000
_cell.length_c   1.000
_cell.angle_alpha   90.00
_cell.angle_beta   90.00
_cell.angle_gamma   90.00
#
_symmetry.space_group_name_H-M   'P 1'
#
loop_
_entity.id
_entity.type
_entity.pdbx_description
1 polymer ?
#
loop_
_entity_poly.entity_id
_entity_poly.type
_entity_poly.pdbx_seq_one_letter_code
_entity_poly.pdbx_strand_id
1 'polypeptide(L)' 'EFCVNDTKKINEILNLVKKEGKTEVKIKIKDQNKNLVFILKNKRLVDRKSINMLKNQDILTTLY' A
#
# COMPACT_ATOMS: atom_id res chain seq x y z
N GLU A 1 -12.06 5.23 13.97
CA GLU A 1 -11.89 5.73 12.58
C GLU A 1 -10.52 6.41 12.49
N PHE A 2 -9.72 6.15 11.44
CA PHE A 2 -8.41 6.80 11.24
C PHE A 2 -8.55 7.81 10.10
N CYS A 3 -8.27 9.09 10.38
CA CYS A 3 -8.35 10.15 9.39
C CYS A 3 -6.93 10.52 8.93
N VAL A 4 -6.63 10.31 7.64
CA VAL A 4 -5.33 10.67 7.05
C VAL A 4 -5.53 11.90 6.16
N ASN A 5 -4.79 12.96 6.44
CA ASN A 5 -4.90 14.25 5.73
C ASN A 5 -4.17 14.26 4.37
N ASP A 6 -3.29 13.29 4.11
CA ASP A 6 -2.55 13.16 2.85
C ASP A 6 -3.21 12.10 1.94
N THR A 7 -4.20 12.55 1.18
CA THR A 7 -5.01 11.70 0.29
C THR A 7 -4.30 11.33 -1.02
N LYS A 8 -3.21 12.03 -1.39
CA LYS A 8 -2.52 11.81 -2.67
C LYS A 8 -1.86 10.44 -2.74
N LYS A 9 -1.06 10.10 -1.73
CA LYS A 9 -0.37 8.80 -1.64
C LYS A 9 -1.37 7.65 -1.50
N ILE A 10 -2.48 7.87 -0.78
CA ILE A 10 -3.55 6.88 -0.64
C ILE A 10 -4.22 6.62 -2.00
N ASN A 11 -4.50 7.66 -2.78
CA ASN A 11 -5.11 7.51 -4.11
C ASN A 11 -4.19 6.74 -5.08
N GLU A 12 -2.87 6.93 -4.99
CA GLU A 12 -1.92 6.16 -5.79
C GLU A 12 -1.91 4.69 -5.39
N ILE A 13 -1.85 4.39 -4.09
CA ILE A 13 -1.98 3.01 -3.60
C ILE A 13 -3.30 2.40 -4.08
N LEU A 14 -4.41 3.14 -3.98
CA LEU A 14 -5.73 2.68 -4.42
C LEU A 14 -5.74 2.30 -5.90
N ASN A 15 -5.12 3.10 -6.75
CA ASN A 15 -5.00 2.81 -8.17
C ASN A 15 -4.19 1.53 -8.44
N LEU A 16 -3.15 1.29 -7.63
CA LEU A 16 -2.29 0.11 -7.78
C LEU A 16 -2.92 -1.18 -7.23
N VAL A 17 -3.83 -1.07 -6.26
CA VAL A 17 -4.49 -2.22 -5.61
C VAL A 17 -5.97 -2.35 -6.00
N LYS A 18 -6.39 -1.67 -7.07
CA LYS A 18 -7.79 -1.62 -7.52
C LYS A 18 -8.33 -3.00 -7.93
N LYS A 19 -7.47 -3.83 -8.52
CA LYS A 19 -7.85 -5.11 -9.10
C LYS A 19 -7.75 -6.24 -8.07
N GLU A 20 -8.76 -7.10 -8.05
CA GLU A 20 -8.75 -8.31 -7.21
C GLU A 20 -7.71 -9.31 -7.73
N GLY A 21 -7.09 -10.05 -6.81
CA GLY A 21 -6.05 -11.00 -7.15
C GLY A 21 -5.72 -11.94 -6.00
N LYS A 22 -4.61 -12.66 -6.11
CA LYS A 22 -4.22 -13.70 -5.14
C LYS A 22 -3.16 -13.24 -4.14
N THR A 23 -2.70 -11.99 -4.25
CA THR A 23 -1.57 -11.50 -3.49
C THR A 23 -2.03 -10.77 -2.24
N GLU A 24 -1.41 -11.08 -1.11
CA GLU A 24 -1.63 -10.32 0.12
C GLU A 24 -0.90 -8.97 0.05
N VAL A 25 -1.59 -7.89 0.43
CA VAL A 25 -1.02 -6.55 0.38
C VAL A 25 -0.90 -6.00 1.80
N LYS A 26 0.35 -5.76 2.19
CA LYS A 26 0.72 -5.12 3.45
C LYS A 26 1.25 -3.73 3.17
N ILE A 27 0.57 -2.72 3.69
CA ILE A 27 0.93 -1.31 3.56
C ILE A 27 1.57 -0.88 4.87
N LYS A 28 2.82 -0.40 4.80
CA LYS A 28 3.53 0.17 5.94
C LYS A 28 3.71 1.66 5.75
N ILE A 29 3.18 2.45 6.66
CA ILE A 29 3.35 3.91 6.70
C ILE A 29 4.30 4.23 7.85
N LYS A 30 5.41 4.88 7.52
CA LYS A 30 6.35 5.42 8.51
C LYS A 30 6.06 6.90 8.71
N ASP A 31 5.69 7.27 9.93
CA ASP A 31 5.53 8.66 10.34
C ASP A 31 6.47 8.92 11.51
N GLN A 32 7.59 9.58 11.24
CA GLN A 32 8.65 9.85 12.21
C GLN A 32 9.06 8.59 13.01
N ASN A 33 8.63 8.48 14.28
CA ASN A 33 8.91 7.35 15.17
C ASN A 33 7.82 6.27 15.20
N LYS A 34 6.73 6.45 14.45
CA LYS A 34 5.59 5.52 14.43
C LYS A 34 5.60 4.73 13.14
N ASN A 35 5.50 3.40 13.29
CA ASN A 35 5.33 2.47 12.20
C ASN A 35 3.88 1.97 12.23
N LEU A 36 3.06 2.46 11.30
CA LEU A 36 1.70 1.96 11.10
C LEU A 36 1.73 0.87 10.03
N VAL A 37 1.10 -0.27 10.32
CA VAL A 37 1.06 -1.42 9.42
C VAL A 37 -0.39 -1.83 9.22
N PHE A 38 -0.81 -1.82 7.96
CA PHE A 38 -2.16 -2.21 7.55
C PHE A 38 -2.06 -3.40 6.61
N ILE A 39 -2.93 -4.38 6.81
CA ILE A 39 -3.08 -5.52 5.89
C ILE A 39 -4.47 -5.39 5.28
N LEU A 40 -4.53 -5.41 3.94
CA LEU A 40 -5.80 -5.40 3.24
C LEU A 40 -6.47 -6.77 3.41
N LYS A 41 -7.72 -6.77 3.90
CA LYS A 41 -8.51 -7.99 4.11
C LYS A 41 -8.68 -8.80 2.83
N ASN A 42 -8.87 -8.11 1.71
CA ASN A 42 -9.06 -8.74 0.41
C ASN A 42 -7.74 -8.74 -0.34
N LYS A 43 -7.40 -9.91 -0.89
CA LYS A 43 -6.22 -10.10 -1.73
C LYS A 43 -6.37 -9.31 -3.05
N ARG A 44 -5.27 -8.71 -3.51
CA ARG A 44 -5.25 -7.83 -4.68
C ARG A 44 -4.24 -8.32 -5.70
N LEU A 45 -4.45 -7.96 -6.96
CA LEU A 45 -3.47 -8.20 -8.00
C LEU A 45 -2.47 -7.04 -7.96
N VAL A 46 -1.22 -7.34 -7.70
CA VAL A 46 -0.14 -6.34 -7.66
C VAL A 46 0.96 -6.77 -8.63
N ASP A 47 1.13 -6.00 -9.70
CA ASP A 47 2.18 -6.22 -10.69
C ASP A 47 3.53 -5.71 -10.20
N ARG A 48 4.63 -6.29 -10.70
CA ARG A 48 6.01 -5.85 -10.39
C ARG A 48 6.23 -4.36 -10.65
N LYS A 49 5.57 -3.79 -11.67
CA LYS A 49 5.62 -2.36 -11.99
C LYS A 49 5.03 -1.51 -10.87
N SER A 50 3.91 -1.95 -10.31
CA SER A 50 3.23 -1.31 -9.18
C SER A 50 4.09 -1.31 -7.91
N ILE A 51 4.79 -2.43 -7.64
CA ILE A 51 5.72 -2.53 -6.50
C ILE A 51 6.87 -1.51 -6.64
N ASN A 52 7.42 -1.39 -7.85
CA ASN A 52 8.55 -0.50 -8.09
C ASN A 52 8.15 0.98 -7.95
N MET A 53 6.92 1.33 -8.34
CA MET A 53 6.36 2.66 -8.09
C MET A 53 6.19 2.94 -6.59
N LEU A 54 5.66 1.98 -5.81
CA LEU A 54 5.47 2.14 -4.36
C LEU A 54 6.81 2.31 -3.61
N LYS A 55 7.84 1.56 -4.02
CA LYS A 55 9.20 1.70 -3.47
C LYS A 55 9.78 3.09 -3.69
N ASN A 56 9.56 3.68 -4.86
CA ASN A 56 10.00 5.05 -5.16
C ASN A 56 9.28 6.12 -4.33
N GLN A 57 8.20 5.77 -3.64
CA GLN A 57 7.38 6.68 -2.83
C GLN A 57 7.50 6.41 -1.32
N ASP A 58 8.57 5.72 -0.88
CA ASP A 58 8.81 5.30 0.51
C ASP A 58 7.78 4.31 1.08
N ILE A 59 6.96 3.68 0.22
CA ILE A 59 5.94 2.73 0.63
C ILE A 59 6.50 1.31 0.49
N LEU A 60 6.81 0.69 1.63
CA LEU A 60 7.27 -0.69 1.68
C LEU A 60 6.09 -1.65 1.49
N THR A 61 6.14 -2.43 0.41
CA THR A 61 5.16 -3.48 0.12
C THR A 61 5.86 -4.83 0.11
N THR A 62 5.38 -5.79 0.90
CA THR A 62 5.86 -7.18 0.93
C THR A 62 4.74 -8.06 0.40
N LEU A 63 5.04 -8.88 -0.62
CA LEU A 63 4.12 -9.87 -1.17
C LEU A 63 4.43 -11.22 -0.53
N TYR A 64 3.40 -11.92 -0.06
CA TYR A 64 3.42 -13.33 0.30
C TYR A 64 2.49 -14.11 -0.64
#